data_AF-Q11JV1-F1
#
_entry.id   AF-Q11JV1-F1
#
_cell.length_a   1.000
_cell.length_b   1.000
_cell.length_c   1.000
_cell.angle_alpha   90.00
_cell.angle_beta   90.00
_cell.angle_gamma   90.00
#
_symmetry.space_group_name_H-M   'P 1'
#
loop_
_entity.id
_entity.type
_entity.pdbx_description
1 polymer ?
#
loop_
_entity_poly.entity_id
_entity_poly.type
_entity_poly.pdbx_seq_one_letter_code
_entity_poly.pdbx_strand_id
1 'polypeptide(L)'
;MTSMRSSRTLEQWTEEFVRRLKKQAEADRADDVPTYNKLHKKVVEALNAILGAGPRGRDVLENLLSHETPQVRMWAAGQVMKWDPDKAIPVLGHLIVDKLPDETAAMERVTIRMGASSYLEKHFGVKNHDRNELIEPLKAYGIDVPRRSEQPWL
;
A
#
# COMPACT_ATOMS: atom_id res chain seq x y z
N MET A 1 28.56 -25.04 18.52
CA MET A 1 27.12 -25.15 18.17
C MET A 1 26.69 -23.84 17.54
N THR A 2 26.69 -23.78 16.22
CA THR A 2 26.29 -22.59 15.46
C THR A 2 24.78 -22.46 15.55
N SER A 3 24.30 -21.38 16.15
CA SER A 3 22.88 -21.06 16.26
C SER A 3 22.27 -20.95 14.86
N MET A 4 21.51 -21.97 14.44
CA MET A 4 20.63 -21.89 13.30
C MET A 4 19.48 -20.93 13.68
N ARG A 5 19.70 -19.62 13.52
CA ARG A 5 18.57 -18.72 13.30
C ARG A 5 17.87 -19.25 12.06
N SER A 6 16.71 -19.88 12.23
CA SER A 6 15.87 -20.30 11.12
C SER A 6 15.57 -19.07 10.27
N SER A 7 16.29 -18.88 9.17
CA SER A 7 16.09 -17.74 8.28
C SER A 7 14.82 -18.03 7.50
N ARG A 8 13.76 -17.26 7.76
CA ARG A 8 12.51 -17.37 7.02
C ARG A 8 12.78 -17.27 5.51
N THR A 9 12.07 -18.09 4.73
CA THR A 9 12.10 -18.04 3.27
C THR A 9 11.41 -16.77 2.77
N LEU A 10 11.61 -16.42 1.50
CA LEU A 10 10.91 -15.28 0.88
C LEU A 10 9.39 -15.45 0.91
N GLU A 11 8.89 -16.66 0.68
CA GLU A 11 7.48 -17.01 0.79
C GLU A 11 6.96 -16.76 2.21
N GLN A 12 7.67 -17.24 3.24
CA GLN A 12 7.30 -17.00 4.64
C GLN A 12 7.31 -15.51 5.00
N TRP A 13 8.25 -14.72 4.46
CA TRP A 13 8.23 -13.27 4.65
C TRP A 13 7.05 -12.59 3.95
N THR A 14 6.65 -13.10 2.79
CA THR A 14 5.49 -12.62 2.02
C THR A 14 4.19 -12.90 2.76
N GLU A 15 4.01 -14.14 3.22
CA GLU A 15 2.86 -14.53 4.05
C GLU A 15 2.80 -13.70 5.33
N GLU A 16 3.94 -13.50 6.00
CA GLU A 16 4.02 -12.70 7.21
C GLU A 16 3.65 -11.24 6.95
N PHE A 17 4.13 -10.67 5.84
CA PHE A 17 3.80 -9.31 5.41
C PHE A 17 2.30 -9.14 5.20
N VAL A 18 1.68 -9.99 4.39
CA VAL A 18 0.24 -9.96 4.11
C VAL A 18 -0.58 -10.17 5.39
N ARG A 19 -0.22 -11.18 6.20
CA ARG A 19 -0.94 -11.48 7.45
C ARG A 19 -0.85 -10.32 8.44
N ARG A 20 0.30 -9.66 8.55
CA ARG A 20 0.49 -8.51 9.45
C ARG A 20 -0.31 -7.29 9.00
N LEU A 21 -0.43 -7.05 7.70
CA LEU A 21 -1.29 -5.99 7.16
C LEU A 21 -2.76 -6.27 7.47
N LYS A 22 -3.24 -7.51 7.24
CA LYS A 22 -4.62 -7.90 7.61
C LYS A 22 -4.90 -7.65 9.11
N LYS A 23 -3.98 -8.06 9.99
CA LYS A 23 -4.08 -7.78 11.45
C LYS A 23 -3.98 -6.31 11.80
N GLN A 24 -3.23 -5.53 11.03
CA GLN A 24 -3.11 -4.10 11.25
C GLN A 24 -4.43 -3.39 10.94
N ALA A 25 -5.12 -3.78 9.86
CA ALA A 25 -6.48 -3.33 9.57
C ALA A 25 -7.46 -3.74 10.69
N GLU A 26 -7.37 -4.96 11.22
CA GLU A 26 -8.19 -5.39 12.37
C GLU A 26 -7.95 -4.53 13.60
N ALA A 27 -6.69 -4.20 13.92
CA ALA A 27 -6.36 -3.34 15.05
C ALA A 27 -6.85 -1.90 14.86
N ASP A 28 -6.77 -1.36 13.64
CA ASP A 28 -7.30 -0.04 13.29
C ASP A 28 -8.83 0.02 13.48
N ARG A 29 -9.53 -1.03 13.05
CA ARG A 29 -10.99 -1.18 13.26
C ARG A 29 -11.39 -1.26 14.72
N ALA A 30 -10.50 -1.77 15.58
CA ALA A 30 -10.73 -1.89 17.02
C ALA A 30 -10.24 -0.66 17.81
N ASP A 31 -9.73 0.39 17.14
CA ASP A 31 -9.07 1.55 17.76
C ASP A 31 -7.90 1.14 18.69
N ASP A 32 -7.26 0.00 18.41
CA ASP A 32 -6.12 -0.52 19.17
C ASP A 32 -4.81 0.02 18.58
N VAL A 33 -4.56 1.31 18.84
CA VAL A 33 -3.36 2.02 18.42
C VAL A 33 -2.05 1.33 18.87
N PRO A 34 -1.92 0.82 20.11
CA PRO A 34 -0.72 0.07 20.52
C PRO A 34 -0.44 -1.16 19.65
N THR A 35 -1.47 -1.97 19.37
CA THR A 35 -1.32 -3.16 18.52
C THR A 35 -1.04 -2.75 17.07
N TYR A 36 -1.72 -1.74 16.55
CA TYR A 36 -1.47 -1.18 15.22
C TYR A 36 0.01 -0.79 15.04
N ASN A 37 0.58 -0.04 16.00
CA ASN A 37 1.97 0.41 15.95
C ASN A 37 2.97 -0.75 16.08
N LYS A 38 2.67 -1.75 16.91
CA LYS A 38 3.48 -2.97 17.03
C LYS A 38 3.47 -3.75 15.72
N LEU A 39 2.32 -3.83 15.06
CA LEU A 39 2.17 -4.48 13.76
C LEU A 39 2.86 -3.70 12.65
N HIS A 40 2.81 -2.37 12.66
CA HIS A 40 3.49 -1.52 11.67
C HIS A 40 4.99 -1.83 11.60
N LYS A 41 5.68 -1.85 12.75
CA LYS A 41 7.12 -2.18 12.81
C LYS A 41 7.41 -3.55 12.20
N LYS A 42 6.52 -4.50 12.45
CA LYS A 42 6.59 -5.86 11.95
C LYS A 42 6.28 -5.95 10.45
N VAL A 43 5.35 -5.16 9.92
CA VAL A 43 5.11 -5.05 8.47
C VAL A 43 6.39 -4.56 7.78
N VAL A 44 7.00 -3.49 8.31
CA VAL A 44 8.24 -2.92 7.76
C VAL A 44 9.40 -3.92 7.81
N GLU A 45 9.55 -4.68 8.89
CA GLU A 45 10.54 -5.77 8.98
C GLU A 45 10.38 -6.80 7.86
N ALA A 46 9.15 -7.29 7.64
CA ALA A 46 8.88 -8.27 6.59
C ALA A 46 9.09 -7.69 5.19
N LEU A 47 8.67 -6.44 4.96
CA LEU A 47 8.88 -5.74 3.71
C LEU A 47 10.37 -5.56 3.39
N ASN A 48 11.18 -5.19 4.38
CA ASN A 48 12.62 -5.04 4.21
C ASN A 48 13.28 -6.39 3.89
N ALA A 49 12.81 -7.49 4.48
CA ALA A 49 13.29 -8.83 4.14
C ALA A 49 12.94 -9.23 2.70
N ILE A 50 11.73 -8.90 2.23
CA ILE A 50 11.31 -9.11 0.83
C ILE A 50 12.22 -8.30 -0.11
N LEU A 51 12.38 -7.00 0.14
CA LEU A 51 13.26 -6.13 -0.66
C LEU A 51 14.72 -6.59 -0.65
N GLY A 52 15.20 -7.10 0.48
CA GLY A 52 16.54 -7.67 0.64
C GLY A 52 16.81 -8.92 -0.20
N ALA A 53 15.76 -9.59 -0.71
CA ALA A 53 15.90 -10.71 -1.64
C ALA A 53 16.21 -10.28 -3.10
N GLY A 54 16.36 -8.97 -3.35
CA GLY A 54 16.77 -8.44 -4.64
C GLY A 54 15.70 -8.62 -5.73
N PRO A 55 16.06 -9.06 -6.96
CA PRO A 55 15.11 -9.22 -8.06
C PRO A 55 13.89 -10.08 -7.70
N ARG A 56 14.10 -11.22 -7.03
CA ARG A 56 13.01 -12.11 -6.60
C ARG A 56 12.03 -11.42 -5.65
N GLY A 57 12.54 -10.51 -4.81
CA GLY A 57 11.71 -9.69 -3.92
C GLY A 57 10.87 -8.66 -4.67
N ARG A 58 11.40 -8.10 -5.76
CA ARG A 58 10.65 -7.20 -6.64
C ARG A 58 9.52 -7.95 -7.34
N ASP A 59 9.80 -9.14 -7.87
CA ASP A 59 8.78 -9.99 -8.51
C ASP A 59 7.62 -10.29 -7.55
N VAL A 60 7.94 -10.59 -6.29
CA VAL A 60 6.93 -10.76 -5.24
C VAL A 60 6.08 -9.51 -5.04
N LEU A 61 6.70 -8.33 -4.92
CA LEU A 61 5.96 -7.08 -4.71
C LEU A 61 5.13 -6.69 -5.94
N GLU A 62 5.60 -6.97 -7.15
CA GLU A 62 4.83 -6.79 -8.38
C GLU A 62 3.63 -7.74 -8.43
N ASN A 63 3.77 -9.00 -8.02
CA ASN A 63 2.64 -9.93 -7.91
C ASN A 63 1.60 -9.49 -6.87
N LEU A 64 2.02 -8.78 -5.82
CA LEU A 64 1.12 -8.25 -4.80
C LEU A 64 0.30 -7.04 -5.28
N LEU A 65 0.60 -6.46 -6.45
CA LEU A 65 -0.20 -5.38 -7.04
C LEU A 65 -1.63 -5.81 -7.37
N SER A 66 -1.86 -7.10 -7.62
CA SER A 66 -3.19 -7.68 -7.90
C SER A 66 -3.81 -8.36 -6.67
N HIS A 67 -3.23 -8.21 -5.48
CA HIS A 67 -3.74 -8.86 -4.27
C HIS A 67 -5.15 -8.37 -3.92
N GLU A 68 -6.03 -9.24 -3.41
CA GLU A 68 -7.44 -8.92 -3.08
C GLU A 68 -7.57 -7.73 -2.10
N THR A 69 -6.68 -7.66 -1.11
CA THR A 69 -6.71 -6.67 -0.03
C THR A 69 -6.13 -5.33 -0.50
N PRO A 70 -6.91 -4.22 -0.47
CA PRO A 70 -6.44 -2.90 -0.92
C PRO A 70 -5.20 -2.39 -0.19
N GLN A 71 -5.09 -2.63 1.13
CA GLN A 71 -3.94 -2.22 1.91
C GLN A 71 -2.64 -2.92 1.45
N VAL A 72 -2.72 -4.19 1.03
CA VAL A 72 -1.57 -4.91 0.46
C VAL A 72 -1.15 -4.29 -0.86
N ARG A 73 -2.12 -4.01 -1.76
CA ARG A 73 -1.84 -3.32 -3.02
C ARG A 73 -1.18 -1.97 -2.81
N MET A 74 -1.69 -1.17 -1.85
CA MET A 74 -1.13 0.14 -1.52
C MET A 74 0.34 0.05 -1.12
N TRP A 75 0.68 -0.84 -0.19
CA TRP A 75 2.06 -1.00 0.28
C TRP A 75 2.99 -1.54 -0.81
N ALA A 76 2.52 -2.52 -1.59
CA ALA A 76 3.28 -3.08 -2.70
C ALA A 76 3.57 -2.02 -3.78
N ALA A 77 2.53 -1.33 -4.25
CA ALA A 77 2.64 -0.29 -5.26
C ALA A 77 3.53 0.87 -4.80
N GLY A 78 3.45 1.27 -3.52
CA GLY A 78 4.35 2.28 -2.94
C GLY A 78 5.83 1.90 -3.01
N GLN A 79 6.17 0.61 -3.00
CA GLN A 79 7.54 0.15 -3.26
C GLN A 79 7.84 0.06 -4.75
N VAL A 80 6.96 -0.57 -5.54
CA VAL A 80 7.14 -0.79 -6.99
C VAL A 80 7.36 0.54 -7.71
N MET A 81 6.73 1.62 -7.26
CA MET A 81 6.94 3.00 -7.73
C MET A 81 8.43 3.41 -7.83
N LYS A 82 9.31 2.81 -7.04
CA LYS A 82 10.75 3.13 -7.04
C LYS A 82 11.52 2.56 -8.24
N TRP A 83 10.98 1.56 -8.93
CA TRP A 83 11.66 0.91 -10.07
C TRP A 83 10.77 0.71 -11.31
N ASP A 84 9.44 0.67 -11.15
CA ASP A 84 8.49 0.54 -12.24
C ASP A 84 7.22 1.38 -11.96
N PRO A 85 7.31 2.72 -12.14
CA PRO A 85 6.18 3.63 -11.92
C PRO A 85 4.96 3.29 -12.78
N ASP A 86 5.18 2.84 -14.02
CA ASP A 86 4.11 2.56 -14.98
C ASP A 86 3.17 1.44 -14.48
N LYS A 87 3.69 0.47 -13.73
CA LYS A 87 2.86 -0.54 -13.02
C LYS A 87 2.22 -0.01 -11.75
N ALA A 88 2.93 0.82 -10.98
CA ALA A 88 2.48 1.25 -9.66
C ALA A 88 1.40 2.35 -9.70
N ILE A 89 1.53 3.32 -10.62
CA ILE A 89 0.65 4.49 -10.70
C ILE A 89 -0.81 4.08 -10.92
N PRO A 90 -1.15 3.18 -11.86
CA PRO A 90 -2.53 2.73 -12.04
C PRO A 90 -3.14 2.15 -10.76
N VAL A 91 -2.38 1.29 -10.06
CA VAL A 91 -2.84 0.64 -8.83
C VAL A 91 -3.15 1.67 -7.74
N LEU A 92 -2.24 2.63 -7.52
CA LEU A 92 -2.45 3.68 -6.51
C LEU A 92 -3.59 4.64 -6.90
N GLY A 93 -3.70 4.99 -8.17
CA GLY A 93 -4.79 5.85 -8.66
C GLY A 93 -6.16 5.22 -8.46
N HIS A 94 -6.31 3.94 -8.80
CA HIS A 94 -7.54 3.18 -8.55
C HIS A 94 -7.89 3.08 -7.06
N LEU A 95 -6.90 2.97 -6.17
CA LEU A 95 -7.15 2.99 -4.71
C LEU A 95 -7.73 4.32 -4.21
N ILE A 96 -7.49 5.43 -4.93
CA ILE A 96 -8.05 6.74 -4.60
C ILE A 96 -9.51 6.86 -5.05
N VAL A 97 -9.81 6.40 -6.27
CA VAL A 97 -11.08 6.70 -6.94
C VAL A 97 -12.11 5.59 -6.82
N ASP A 98 -11.68 4.33 -6.78
CA ASP A 98 -12.60 3.20 -6.81
C ASP A 98 -13.31 3.02 -5.46
N LYS A 99 -14.48 2.39 -5.54
CA LYS A 99 -15.16 1.87 -4.36
C LYS A 99 -14.34 0.73 -3.78
N LEU A 100 -13.77 0.95 -2.59
CA LEU A 100 -13.12 -0.10 -1.82
C LEU A 100 -14.16 -1.13 -1.32
N PRO A 101 -13.77 -2.41 -1.11
CA PRO A 101 -14.67 -3.47 -0.66
C PRO A 101 -15.50 -3.06 0.55
N ASP A 102 -16.76 -3.50 0.63
CA ASP A 102 -17.73 -3.04 1.63
C ASP A 102 -17.28 -3.35 3.08
N GLU A 103 -16.55 -4.45 3.26
CA GLU A 103 -15.91 -4.87 4.50
C GLU A 103 -14.73 -3.98 4.94
N THR A 104 -14.24 -3.10 4.07
CA THR A 104 -13.20 -2.12 4.41
C THR A 104 -13.80 -1.05 5.32
N ALA A 105 -13.32 -0.95 6.55
CA ALA A 105 -13.83 0.02 7.51
C ALA A 105 -13.51 1.47 7.11
N ALA A 106 -14.29 2.44 7.61
CA ALA A 106 -14.14 3.84 7.22
C ALA A 106 -12.70 4.38 7.44
N MET A 107 -12.12 4.12 8.61
CA MET A 107 -10.74 4.53 8.92
C MET A 107 -9.70 3.84 8.05
N GLU A 108 -9.90 2.56 7.75
CA GLU A 108 -9.03 1.81 6.84
C GLU A 108 -9.06 2.41 5.42
N ARG A 109 -10.26 2.78 4.93
CA ARG A 109 -10.41 3.47 3.63
C ARG A 109 -9.65 4.80 3.59
N VAL A 110 -9.74 5.58 4.67
CA VAL A 110 -9.00 6.85 4.80
C VAL A 110 -7.50 6.58 4.73
N THR A 111 -7.00 5.61 5.53
CA THR A 111 -5.59 5.22 5.55
C THR A 111 -5.09 4.78 4.18
N ILE A 112 -5.86 3.94 3.47
CA ILE A 112 -5.51 3.46 2.13
C ILE A 112 -5.42 4.63 1.13
N ARG A 113 -6.43 5.50 1.11
CA ARG A 113 -6.50 6.62 0.16
C ARG A 113 -5.44 7.67 0.43
N MET A 114 -5.19 8.00 1.70
CA MET A 114 -4.13 8.93 2.08
C MET A 114 -2.74 8.37 1.75
N GLY A 115 -2.51 7.09 2.04
CA GLY A 115 -1.24 6.44 1.69
C GLY A 115 -1.01 6.40 0.18
N ALA A 116 -2.03 6.04 -0.61
CA ALA A 116 -1.96 6.04 -2.06
C ALA A 116 -1.71 7.44 -2.63
N SER A 117 -2.44 8.45 -2.14
CA SER A 117 -2.23 9.86 -2.54
C SER A 117 -0.82 10.33 -2.20
N SER A 118 -0.31 10.02 -1.00
CA SER A 118 1.03 10.43 -0.58
C SER A 118 2.14 9.84 -1.47
N TYR A 119 2.01 8.59 -1.90
CA TYR A 119 2.97 8.00 -2.84
C TYR A 119 2.94 8.68 -4.21
N LEU A 120 1.75 9.00 -4.72
CA LEU A 120 1.56 9.67 -6.01
C LEU A 120 2.02 11.13 -5.97
N GLU A 121 1.64 11.87 -4.92
CA GLU A 121 2.07 13.25 -4.67
C GLU A 121 3.60 13.34 -4.65
N LYS A 122 4.24 12.42 -3.92
CA LYS A 122 5.70 12.34 -3.87
C LYS A 122 6.31 12.06 -5.25
N HIS A 123 5.70 11.17 -6.03
CA HIS A 123 6.18 10.82 -7.38
C HIS A 123 6.06 12.01 -8.35
N PHE A 124 4.91 12.70 -8.35
CA PHE A 124 4.64 13.83 -9.24
C PHE A 124 5.16 15.18 -8.72
N GLY A 125 5.73 15.22 -7.51
CA GLY A 125 6.29 16.45 -6.93
C GLY A 125 5.24 17.45 -6.44
N VAL A 126 4.04 16.98 -6.08
CA VAL A 126 2.97 17.79 -5.48
C VAL A 126 3.38 18.18 -4.06
N LYS A 127 3.45 19.48 -3.77
CA LYS A 127 4.01 20.01 -2.50
C LYS A 127 2.97 20.39 -1.45
N ASN A 128 1.73 20.67 -1.87
CA ASN A 128 0.70 21.22 -0.99
C ASN A 128 -0.27 20.16 -0.47
N HIS A 129 -0.04 18.88 -0.79
CA HIS A 129 -1.00 17.79 -0.53
C HIS A 129 -2.40 18.07 -1.13
N ASP A 130 -2.47 18.90 -2.17
CA ASP A 130 -3.70 19.11 -2.92
C ASP A 130 -3.90 17.96 -3.89
N ARG A 131 -4.80 17.04 -3.53
CA ARG A 131 -5.16 15.89 -4.37
C ARG A 131 -5.66 16.30 -5.76
N ASN A 132 -6.20 17.52 -5.93
CA ASN A 132 -6.62 17.97 -7.25
C ASN A 132 -5.44 18.12 -8.22
N GLU A 133 -4.21 18.30 -7.72
CA GLU A 133 -3.00 18.30 -8.53
C GLU A 133 -2.66 16.91 -9.10
N LEU A 134 -3.30 15.83 -8.61
CA LEU A 134 -3.17 14.48 -9.18
C LEU A 134 -4.11 14.22 -10.36
N ILE A 135 -5.08 15.09 -10.65
CA ILE A 135 -6.09 14.87 -11.69
C ILE A 135 -5.44 14.74 -13.07
N GLU A 136 -4.68 15.74 -13.51
CA GLU A 136 -4.05 15.72 -14.84
C GLU A 136 -2.97 14.64 -14.96
N PRO A 137 -2.06 14.43 -13.99
CA PRO A 137 -1.10 13.34 -14.06
C PRO A 137 -1.72 11.95 -14.17
N LEU A 138 -2.81 11.68 -13.44
CA LEU A 138 -3.46 10.37 -13.45
C LEU A 138 -4.33 10.13 -14.70
N LYS A 139 -4.78 11.20 -15.38
CA LYS A 139 -5.47 11.10 -16.67
C LYS A 139 -4.60 10.46 -17.76
N ALA A 140 -3.28 10.67 -17.72
CA ALA A 140 -2.34 10.01 -18.63
C ALA A 140 -2.33 8.48 -18.49
N TYR A 141 -2.80 7.96 -17.34
CA TYR A 141 -2.93 6.53 -17.04
C TYR A 141 -4.38 6.04 -17.17
N GLY A 142 -5.28 6.86 -17.74
CA GLY A 142 -6.70 6.50 -17.92
C GLY A 142 -7.54 6.53 -16.65
N ILE A 143 -7.06 7.19 -15.58
CA ILE A 143 -7.75 7.28 -14.30
C ILE A 143 -8.41 8.65 -14.18
N ASP A 144 -9.74 8.66 -14.07
CA ASP A 144 -10.51 9.89 -13.86
C ASP A 144 -10.66 10.16 -12.36
N VAL A 145 -9.94 11.17 -11.87
CA VAL A 145 -9.96 11.57 -10.46
C VAL A 145 -10.96 12.71 -10.28
N PRO A 146 -12.09 12.48 -9.59
CA PRO A 146 -13.02 13.57 -9.32
C PRO A 146 -12.41 14.58 -8.35
N ARG A 147 -12.82 15.84 -8.48
CA ARG A 147 -12.40 16.89 -7.54
C ARG A 147 -12.86 16.52 -6.14
N ARG A 148 -12.09 16.91 -5.12
CA ARG A 148 -12.40 16.57 -3.73
C ARG A 148 -13.81 17.03 -3.30
N SER A 149 -14.28 18.16 -3.80
CA SER A 149 -15.64 18.69 -3.55
C SER A 149 -16.78 17.84 -4.13
N GLU A 150 -16.46 16.86 -4.99
CA GLU A 150 -17.43 16.10 -5.79
C GLU A 150 -17.52 14.62 -5.37
N GLN A 151 -16.79 14.20 -4.32
CA GLN A 151 -16.85 12.82 -3.81
C GLN A 151 -17.74 12.72 -2.57
N PRO A 152 -18.92 12.09 -2.65
CA PRO A 152 -19.86 11.98 -1.52
C PRO A 152 -19.47 10.92 -0.48
N TRP A 153 -18.36 10.21 -0.68
CA TRP A 153 -17.90 9.08 0.15
C TRP A 153 -16.60 9.36 0.91
N LEU A 154 -16.17 10.62 0.94
CA LEU A 154 -15.08 11.14 1.77
C LEU A 154 -15.64 11.88 2.99
#